data_AF-A0A0L6W737-F1
#
_entry.id   AF-A0A0L6W737-F1
#
_cell.length_a   1.000
_cell.length_b   1.000
_cell.length_c   1.000
_cell.angle_alpha   90.00
_cell.angle_beta   90.00
_cell.angle_gamma   90.00
#
_symmetry.space_group_name_H-M   'P 1'
#
loop_
_entity.id
_entity.type
_entity.pdbx_description
1 polymer ?
#
loop_
_entity_poly.entity_id
_entity_poly.type
_entity_poly.pdbx_seq_one_letter_code
_entity_poly.pdbx_strand_id
1 'polypeptide(L)'
;MITRETIKKVLEDYLSGHISTEEVSQWAYEMIADNVETSDELVTEVLYNLVSYHNVGLIFDMYRPSREKLEYLMHWLDGDQDCDWNLYTSIFDPSKLS
;
A
#
# COMPACT_ATOMS: atom_id res chain seq x y z
N MET A 1 -6.30 1.33 15.85
CA MET A 1 -6.48 0.23 14.89
C MET A 1 -6.95 0.82 13.58
N ILE A 2 -6.18 0.63 12.51
CA ILE A 2 -6.53 1.09 11.17
C ILE A 2 -7.52 0.11 10.52
N THR A 3 -8.47 0.59 9.72
CA THR A 3 -9.44 -0.26 9.03
C THR A 3 -9.20 -0.24 7.53
N ARG A 4 -9.71 -1.26 6.82
CA ARG A 4 -9.73 -1.27 5.35
C ARG A 4 -10.39 -0.02 4.76
N GLU A 5 -11.46 0.46 5.39
CA GLU A 5 -12.16 1.68 4.95
C GLU A 5 -11.27 2.93 5.07
N THR A 6 -10.52 3.07 6.17
CA THR A 6 -9.57 4.18 6.33
C THR A 6 -8.49 4.13 5.26
N ILE A 7 -7.88 2.96 5.02
CA ILE A 7 -6.85 2.81 3.99
C ILE A 7 -7.42 3.11 2.61
N LYS A 8 -8.61 2.61 2.30
CA LYS A 8 -9.26 2.85 1.01
C LYS A 8 -9.39 4.35 0.74
N LYS A 9 -9.93 5.11 1.69
CA LYS A 9 -10.12 6.56 1.54
C LYS A 9 -8.79 7.28 1.26
N VAL A 10 -7.75 6.95 2.01
CA VAL A 10 -6.42 7.54 1.81
C VAL A 10 -5.83 7.17 0.45
N LEU A 11 -5.98 5.91 0.03
CA LEU A 11 -5.52 5.45 -1.27
C LEU A 11 -6.28 6.10 -2.43
N GLU A 12 -7.60 6.29 -2.29
CA GLU A 12 -8.45 7.00 -3.24
C GLU A 12 -8.06 8.48 -3.37
N ASP A 13 -7.83 9.16 -2.25
CA ASP A 13 -7.38 10.55 -2.22
C ASP A 13 -5.99 10.70 -2.88
N TYR A 14 -5.09 9.74 -2.65
CA TYR A 14 -3.78 9.73 -3.28
C TYR A 14 -3.87 9.50 -4.80
N LEU A 15 -4.63 8.51 -5.23
CA LEU A 15 -4.83 8.19 -6.65
C LEU A 15 -5.55 9.30 -7.41
N SER A 16 -6.37 10.10 -6.72
CA SER A 16 -7.06 11.28 -7.26
C SER A 16 -6.19 12.54 -7.27
N GLY A 17 -5.02 12.51 -6.62
CA GLY A 17 -4.12 13.66 -6.49
C GLY A 17 -4.55 14.71 -5.47
N HIS A 18 -5.47 14.35 -4.55
CA HIS A 18 -5.89 15.24 -3.46
C HIS A 18 -4.83 15.34 -2.36
N ILE A 19 -4.04 14.29 -2.16
CA ILE A 19 -2.89 14.26 -1.27
C ILE A 19 -1.62 13.97 -2.05
N SER A 20 -0.52 14.62 -1.66
CA SER A 20 0.78 14.43 -2.28
C SER A 20 1.41 13.09 -1.89
N THR A 21 2.40 12.66 -2.67
CA THR A 21 3.22 11.48 -2.34
C THR A 21 3.95 11.65 -1.00
N GLU A 22 4.38 12.86 -0.64
CA GLU A 22 5.07 13.11 0.63
C GLU A 22 4.10 12.96 1.82
N GLU A 23 2.89 13.52 1.70
CA GLU A 23 1.86 13.42 2.74
C GLU A 23 1.41 11.98 2.97
N VAL A 24 1.10 11.23 1.90
CA VAL A 24 0.65 9.83 2.03
C VAL A 24 1.76 8.93 2.56
N SER A 25 3.02 9.19 2.18
CA SER A 25 4.18 8.42 2.63
C SER A 25 4.45 8.64 4.12
N GLN A 26 4.44 9.90 4.58
CA GLN A 26 4.61 10.23 5.99
C GLN A 26 3.52 9.59 6.85
N TRP A 27 2.26 9.69 6.41
CA TRP A 27 1.14 9.06 7.09
C TRP A 27 1.29 7.53 7.18
N ALA A 28 1.65 6.86 6.07
CA ALA A 28 1.83 5.42 6.05
C ALA A 28 2.98 4.97 6.97
N TYR A 29 4.07 5.74 7.00
CA TYR A 29 5.20 5.50 7.90
C TYR A 29 4.79 5.59 9.37
N GLU A 30 4.04 6.63 9.76
CA GLU A 30 3.54 6.78 11.13
C GLU A 30 2.66 5.60 11.54
N MET A 31 1.77 5.13 10.66
CA MET A 31 0.93 3.95 10.94
C MET A 31 1.74 2.66 11.15
N ILE A 32 2.83 2.48 10.41
CA ILE A 32 3.73 1.33 10.60
C ILE A 32 4.55 1.49 11.89
N ALA A 33 5.12 2.68 12.13
CA ALA A 33 5.97 2.98 13.29
C ALA A 33 5.21 2.90 14.61
N ASP A 34 3.94 3.29 14.61
CA ASP A 34 3.03 3.18 15.76
C ASP A 34 2.61 1.72 16.03
N ASN A 35 3.22 0.74 15.34
CA ASN A 35 2.93 -0.69 15.45
C ASN A 35 1.43 -0.94 15.45
N VAL A 36 0.72 -0.39 14.47
CA VAL A 36 -0.71 -0.69 14.34
C VAL A 36 -0.85 -2.20 14.24
N GLU A 37 -1.32 -2.83 15.32
CA GLU A 37 -1.66 -4.25 15.38
C GLU A 37 -2.83 -4.49 14.42
N THR A 38 -2.52 -4.64 13.15
CA THR A 38 -3.45 -5.10 12.14
C THR A 38 -3.11 -6.53 11.81
N SER A 39 -4.03 -7.45 12.10
CA SER A 39 -3.95 -8.84 11.62
C SER A 39 -4.27 -8.96 10.13
N ASP A 40 -4.58 -7.84 9.47
CA ASP A 40 -4.96 -7.79 8.08
C ASP A 40 -3.73 -7.57 7.20
N GLU A 41 -3.34 -8.64 6.51
CA GLU A 41 -2.19 -8.66 5.61
C GLU A 41 -2.36 -7.68 4.44
N LEU A 42 -3.59 -7.48 3.94
CA LEU A 42 -3.86 -6.56 2.84
C LEU A 42 -3.63 -5.11 3.26
N VAL A 43 -4.07 -4.76 4.47
CA VAL A 43 -3.85 -3.43 5.06
C VAL A 43 -2.35 -3.17 5.21
N THR A 44 -1.63 -4.17 5.71
CA THR A 44 -0.17 -4.10 5.88
C THR A 44 0.52 -3.87 4.53
N GLU A 45 0.18 -4.66 3.52
CA GLU A 45 0.77 -4.55 2.19
C GLU A 45 0.52 -3.17 1.56
N VAL A 46 -0.68 -2.61 1.70
CA VAL A 46 -0.98 -1.27 1.19
C VAL A 46 -0.13 -0.22 1.88
N LEU A 47 0.01 -0.26 3.21
CA LEU A 47 0.86 0.67 3.94
C LEU A 47 2.32 0.61 3.45
N TYR A 48 2.87 -0.58 3.27
CA TYR A 48 4.22 -0.73 2.74
C TYR A 48 4.39 -0.22 1.31
N ASN A 49 3.36 -0.34 0.46
CA ASN A 49 3.39 0.23 -0.89
C ASN A 49 3.27 1.76 -0.88
N LEU A 50 2.57 2.35 0.10
CA LEU A 50 2.40 3.80 0.22
C LEU A 50 3.61 4.52 0.81
N VAL A 51 4.50 3.83 1.52
CA VAL A 51 5.77 4.39 1.99
C VAL A 51 6.73 4.56 0.81
N SER A 52 6.79 5.78 0.26
CA SER A 52 7.86 6.24 -0.62
C SER A 52 8.95 6.86 0.23
N TYR A 53 10.13 6.25 0.26
CA TYR A 53 11.24 6.60 1.15
C TYR A 53 11.92 7.93 0.79
N HIS A 54 11.27 9.05 1.04
CA HIS A 54 12.01 10.31 1.21
C HIS A 54 12.43 10.40 2.69
N ASN A 55 13.74 10.34 2.93
CA ASN A 55 14.47 10.69 4.18
C ASN A 55 14.56 9.68 5.36
N VAL A 56 14.40 8.36 5.19
CA VAL A 56 14.56 7.41 6.34
C VAL A 56 15.64 6.32 6.14
N GLY A 57 16.52 6.44 5.12
CA GLY A 57 17.69 5.56 4.91
C GLY A 57 17.74 4.71 3.61
N LEU A 58 18.86 4.00 3.41
CA LEU A 58 19.27 3.41 2.11
C LEU A 58 18.50 2.15 1.66
N ILE A 59 17.56 1.61 2.44
CA ILE A 59 16.99 0.26 2.20
C ILE A 59 15.82 0.30 1.20
N PHE A 60 15.14 1.43 1.03
CA PHE A 60 13.94 1.56 0.18
C PHE A 60 14.08 2.60 -0.94
N ASP A 61 15.31 2.96 -1.30
CA ASP A 61 15.67 4.06 -2.21
C ASP A 61 15.11 3.97 -3.65
N MET A 62 14.35 2.92 -3.99
CA MET A 62 13.91 2.69 -5.38
C MET A 62 12.49 2.17 -5.54
N TYR A 63 11.71 2.01 -4.47
CA TYR A 63 10.39 1.41 -4.60
C TYR A 63 9.29 2.48 -4.71
N ARG A 64 8.85 2.74 -5.93
CA ARG A 64 7.58 3.42 -6.20
C ARG A 64 6.63 2.38 -6.81
N PRO A 65 5.51 2.03 -6.15
CA PRO A 65 4.55 1.15 -6.78
C PRO A 65 3.99 1.80 -8.05
N SER A 66 3.70 1.00 -9.06
CA SER A 66 2.98 1.49 -10.23
C SER A 66 1.57 1.90 -9.84
N ARG A 67 0.98 2.83 -10.59
CA ARG A 67 -0.44 3.21 -10.41
C ARG A 67 -1.36 1.99 -10.51
N GLU A 68 -1.10 1.11 -11.48
CA GLU A 68 -1.82 -0.15 -11.68
C GLU A 68 -1.79 -1.04 -10.43
N LYS A 69 -0.64 -1.15 -9.75
CA LYS A 69 -0.50 -1.92 -8.50
C LYS A 69 -1.39 -1.35 -7.40
N LEU A 70 -1.43 -0.02 -7.28
CA LEU A 70 -2.25 0.66 -6.28
C LEU A 70 -3.75 0.55 -6.59
N GLU A 71 -4.14 0.64 -7.87
CA GLU A 71 -5.53 0.44 -8.31
C GLU A 71 -5.99 -1.01 -8.05
N TYR A 72 -5.13 -2.00 -8.29
CA TYR A 72 -5.42 -3.39 -7.94
C TYR A 72 -5.66 -3.57 -6.44
N LEU A 73 -4.80 -3.00 -5.59
CA LEU A 73 -4.98 -3.05 -4.14
C LEU A 73 -6.25 -2.33 -3.69
N MET A 74 -6.64 -1.23 -4.35
CA MET A 74 -7.90 -0.52 -4.10
C MET A 74 -9.11 -1.40 -4.42
N HIS A 75 -9.13 -2.07 -5.57
CA HIS A 75 -10.20 -3.03 -5.91
C HIS A 75 -10.29 -4.18 -4.92
N TRP A 76 -9.13 -4.65 -4.43
CA TRP A 76 -9.12 -5.70 -3.43
C TRP A 76 -9.68 -5.24 -2.07
N LEU A 77 -9.38 -4.01 -1.66
CA LEU A 77 -10.00 -3.40 -0.46
C LEU A 77 -11.52 -3.24 -0.61
N ASP A 78 -12.03 -3.11 -1.84
CA ASP A 78 -13.46 -3.08 -2.16
C ASP A 78 -14.15 -4.45 -2.12
N GLY A 79 -13.39 -5.52 -1.88
CA GLY A 79 -13.91 -6.88 -1.82
C GLY A 79 -14.18 -7.49 -3.18
N ASP A 80 -13.49 -7.02 -4.23
CA ASP A 80 -13.50 -7.66 -5.54
C ASP A 80 -12.98 -9.11 -5.40
N GLN A 81 -13.76 -10.07 -5.91
CA GLN A 81 -13.47 -11.50 -5.82
C GLN A 81 -12.38 -11.94 -6.79
N ASP A 82 -12.08 -11.12 -7.80
CA ASP A 82 -11.04 -11.39 -8.78
C ASP A 82 -9.64 -11.01 -8.26
N CYS A 83 -9.55 -10.39 -7.08
CA CYS A 83 -8.28 -10.03 -6.44
C CYS A 83 -7.85 -11.08 -5.40
N ASP A 84 -6.67 -11.68 -5.60
CA ASP A 84 -6.02 -12.54 -4.61
C ASP A 84 -4.49 -12.38 -4.57
N TRP A 85 -3.85 -13.02 -3.59
CA TRP A 85 -2.39 -12.97 -3.36
C TRP A 85 -1.58 -13.64 -4.47
N ASN A 86 -2.09 -14.70 -5.09
CA ASN A 86 -1.39 -15.40 -6.16
C ASN A 86 -1.34 -14.53 -7.41
N LEU A 87 -2.48 -13.95 -7.80
CA LEU A 87 -2.59 -13.03 -8.92
C LEU A 87 -1.75 -11.78 -8.68
N TYR A 88 -1.91 -11.15 -7.50
CA TYR A 88 -1.10 -10.00 -7.08
C TYR A 88 0.40 -10.27 -7.21
N THR A 89 0.87 -11.39 -6.65
CA THR A 89 2.29 -11.75 -6.66
C THR A 89 2.76 -12.06 -8.08
N SER A 90 1.95 -12.74 -8.90
CA SER A 90 2.30 -13.06 -10.29
C SER A 90 2.46 -11.83 -11.18
N ILE A 91 1.68 -10.77 -10.94
CA ILE A 91 1.71 -9.54 -11.73
C ILE A 91 2.80 -8.61 -11.21
N PHE A 92 2.87 -8.38 -9.90
CA PHE A 92 3.63 -7.27 -9.35
C PHE A 92 4.94 -7.68 -8.68
N ASP A 93 5.02 -8.88 -8.08
CA ASP A 93 6.20 -9.35 -7.35
C ASP A 93 6.57 -10.82 -7.71
N PRO A 94 6.74 -11.17 -9.01
CA PRO A 94 6.85 -12.58 -9.44
C PRO A 94 8.07 -13.30 -8.87
N SER A 95 9.09 -12.56 -8.42
CA SER A 95 10.26 -13.11 -7.72
C SER A 95 9.93 -13.74 -6.37
N LYS A 96 8.74 -13.52 -5.81
CA LYS A 96 8.28 -14.14 -4.55
C LYS A 96 7.56 -15.49 -4.77
N LEU A 97 7.40 -15.95 -6.01
CA LEU A 97 6.78 -17.24 -6.35
C LEU A 97 7.73 -18.45 -6.27
N SER A 98 8.99 -18.23 -5.88
CA SER A 98 10.06 -19.23 -5.83
C SER A 98 10.13 -19.99 -4.50
#